data_AF-A0A7C6IF90-F1
#
_entry.id   AF-A0A7C6IF90-F1
#
_cell.length_a   1.000
_cell.length_b   1.000
_cell.length_c   1.000
_cell.angle_alpha   90.00
_cell.angle_beta   90.00
_cell.angle_gamma   90.00
#
_symmetry.space_group_name_H-M   'P 1'
#
loop_
_entity.id
_entity.type
_entity.pdbx_description
1 polymer ?
#
loop_
_entity_poly.entity_id
_entity_poly.type
_entity_poly.pdbx_seq_one_letter_code
_entity_poly.pdbx_strand_id
1 'polypeptide(L)'
;MTALAVGASMLVAPHAGAQSVPSQPVDPHESVDSFTGANAFYMPPPEIPAAPGKLVRSEPMALNVTVPNFDGPWQGRAERFMYTSSNSNGETVAVTGMNMEPIAEWTGEGPRPTVVIGSGTIGQGDQCAPSRLAPNMLAIDLAQPSLGINYELLFANIMLRDG
;
A
#
# COMPACT_ATOMS: atom_id res chain seq x y z
N MET A 1 -55.19 -36.39 21.40
CA MET A 1 -54.15 -35.42 21.81
C MET A 1 -52.97 -35.62 20.89
N THR A 2 -52.79 -34.78 19.89
CA THR A 2 -51.67 -34.88 18.94
C THR A 2 -51.04 -33.51 18.84
N ALA A 3 -49.83 -33.36 19.40
CA ALA A 3 -49.09 -32.11 19.40
C ALA A 3 -48.16 -32.07 18.17
N LEU A 4 -48.25 -30.98 17.40
CA LEU A 4 -47.36 -30.67 16.29
C LEU A 4 -46.16 -29.89 16.85
N ALA A 5 -44.94 -30.39 16.65
CA ALA A 5 -43.71 -29.67 16.95
C ALA A 5 -43.19 -28.96 15.70
N VAL A 6 -43.05 -27.64 15.76
CA VAL A 6 -42.42 -26.82 14.71
C VAL A 6 -40.94 -26.67 15.06
N GLY A 7 -40.05 -27.25 14.25
CA GLY A 7 -38.61 -27.08 14.37
C GLY A 7 -38.14 -25.84 13.64
N ALA A 8 -37.64 -24.84 14.38
CA ALA A 8 -36.94 -23.70 13.81
C ALA A 8 -35.51 -24.10 13.44
N SER A 9 -35.19 -24.13 12.15
CA SER A 9 -33.84 -24.39 11.66
C SER A 9 -33.06 -23.08 11.64
N MET A 10 -32.08 -22.94 12.54
CA MET A 10 -31.15 -21.80 12.52
C MET A 10 -30.08 -22.05 11.46
N LEU A 11 -30.10 -21.28 10.36
CA LEU A 11 -28.97 -21.23 9.43
C LEU A 11 -27.80 -20.52 10.12
N VAL A 12 -26.77 -21.28 10.46
CA VAL A 12 -25.47 -20.72 10.86
C VAL A 12 -24.74 -20.32 9.56
N ALA A 13 -24.57 -19.02 9.34
CA ALA A 13 -23.69 -18.54 8.28
C ALA A 13 -22.23 -18.89 8.65
N PRO A 14 -21.46 -19.53 7.75
CA PRO A 14 -20.04 -19.77 8.00
C PRO A 14 -19.35 -18.41 8.12
N HIS A 15 -18.73 -18.19 9.28
CA HIS A 15 -17.83 -17.07 9.45
C HIS A 15 -16.67 -17.34 8.50
N ALA A 16 -16.48 -16.48 7.50
CA ALA A 16 -15.31 -16.55 6.62
C ALA A 16 -14.06 -16.41 7.51
N GLY A 17 -13.48 -17.55 7.89
CA GLY A 17 -12.22 -17.59 8.61
C GLY A 17 -11.17 -16.86 7.78
N ALA A 18 -10.21 -16.24 8.46
CA ALA A 18 -9.03 -15.66 7.81
C ALA A 18 -8.21 -16.78 7.16
N GLN A 19 -8.61 -17.22 5.98
CA GLN A 19 -7.86 -18.18 5.17
C GLN A 19 -6.64 -17.43 4.61
N SER A 20 -5.46 -18.03 4.74
CA SER A 20 -4.24 -17.58 4.08
C SER A 20 -4.02 -18.37 2.78
N VAL A 21 -3.32 -17.77 1.83
CA VAL A 21 -2.85 -18.41 0.59
C VAL A 21 -1.36 -18.14 0.43
N PRO A 22 -0.63 -19.02 -0.28
CA PRO A 22 0.76 -18.74 -0.62
C PRO A 22 0.90 -17.42 -1.39
N SER A 23 1.87 -16.59 -1.01
CA SER A 23 2.20 -15.37 -1.74
C SER A 23 2.74 -15.69 -3.13
N GLN A 24 2.43 -14.85 -4.11
CA GLN A 24 3.10 -14.91 -5.40
C GLN A 24 4.55 -14.41 -5.30
N PRO A 25 5.47 -14.91 -6.15
CA PRO A 25 6.85 -14.41 -6.22
C PRO A 25 6.90 -12.92 -6.59
N VAL A 26 7.97 -12.25 -6.15
CA VAL A 26 8.36 -10.90 -6.59
C VAL A 26 8.85 -10.90 -8.04
N ASP A 27 9.11 -9.71 -8.63
CA ASP A 27 9.70 -9.58 -9.97
C ASP A 27 10.88 -10.54 -10.17
N PRO A 28 10.87 -11.39 -11.22
CA PRO A 28 11.95 -12.36 -11.49
C PRO A 28 13.33 -11.74 -11.68
N HIS A 29 13.39 -10.43 -11.94
CA HIS A 29 14.63 -9.70 -12.11
C HIS A 29 15.18 -9.11 -10.81
N GLU A 30 14.46 -9.19 -9.70
CA GLU A 30 14.98 -8.83 -8.38
C GLU A 30 15.65 -10.03 -7.68
N SER A 31 16.77 -9.77 -7.02
CA SER A 31 17.41 -10.74 -6.12
C SER A 31 16.79 -10.68 -4.73
N VAL A 32 16.60 -11.84 -4.09
CA VAL A 32 16.16 -11.94 -2.68
C VAL A 32 17.10 -11.17 -1.75
N ASP A 33 18.39 -11.13 -2.06
CA ASP A 33 19.41 -10.41 -1.29
C ASP A 33 19.22 -8.88 -1.33
N SER A 34 18.46 -8.37 -2.31
CA SER A 34 18.12 -6.95 -2.41
C SER A 34 17.11 -6.50 -1.35
N PHE A 35 16.39 -7.43 -0.71
CA PHE A 35 15.35 -7.12 0.29
C PHE A 35 15.93 -6.98 1.70
N THR A 36 16.82 -6.01 1.88
CA THR A 36 17.48 -5.72 3.16
C THR A 36 17.20 -4.29 3.63
N GLY A 37 17.44 -4.01 4.91
CA GLY A 37 17.19 -2.68 5.49
C GLY A 37 15.75 -2.21 5.25
N ALA A 38 15.59 -0.97 4.77
CA ALA A 38 14.29 -0.43 4.41
C ALA A 38 13.64 -1.16 3.22
N ASN A 39 14.37 -1.90 2.38
CA ASN A 39 13.79 -2.63 1.27
C ASN A 39 13.17 -3.98 1.69
N ALA A 40 13.49 -4.49 2.89
CA ALA A 40 12.91 -5.74 3.41
C ALA A 40 11.37 -5.70 3.50
N PHE A 41 10.80 -4.51 3.67
CA PHE A 41 9.36 -4.27 3.69
C PHE A 41 8.66 -4.65 2.37
N TYR A 42 9.35 -4.76 1.24
CA TYR A 42 8.71 -5.09 -0.04
C TYR A 42 8.71 -6.58 -0.35
N MET A 43 9.40 -7.41 0.45
CA MET A 43 9.37 -8.87 0.29
C MET A 43 8.09 -9.46 0.86
N PRO A 44 7.15 -9.99 0.06
CA PRO A 44 5.94 -10.61 0.58
C PRO A 44 6.26 -11.73 1.57
N PRO A 45 5.53 -11.86 2.69
CA PRO A 45 5.65 -13.04 3.54
C PRO A 45 5.17 -14.28 2.76
N PRO A 46 5.62 -15.51 3.13
CA PRO A 46 5.27 -16.73 2.39
C PRO A 46 3.76 -16.99 2.25
N GLU A 47 2.98 -16.48 3.20
CA GLU A 47 1.52 -16.57 3.21
C GLU A 47 0.90 -15.20 3.42
N ILE A 48 -0.20 -14.95 2.72
CA ILE A 48 -0.98 -13.70 2.80
C ILE A 48 -2.47 -14.02 2.98
N PRO A 49 -3.27 -13.12 3.58
CA PRO A 49 -4.71 -13.31 3.67
C PRO A 49 -5.33 -13.48 2.28
N ALA A 50 -6.27 -14.41 2.13
CA ALA A 50 -6.91 -14.74 0.85
C ALA A 50 -7.86 -13.66 0.34
N ALA A 51 -8.47 -12.90 1.26
CA ALA A 51 -9.44 -11.87 0.89
C ALA A 51 -8.74 -10.58 0.40
N PRO A 52 -9.15 -9.99 -0.73
CA PRO A 52 -8.66 -8.69 -1.17
C PRO A 52 -8.92 -7.57 -0.14
N GLY A 53 -8.04 -6.57 -0.13
CA GLY A 53 -8.11 -5.42 0.76
C GLY A 53 -7.69 -5.68 2.21
N LYS A 54 -7.15 -6.87 2.51
CA LYS A 54 -6.65 -7.19 3.85
C LYS A 54 -5.22 -6.69 4.03
N LEU A 55 -4.99 -5.97 5.13
CA LEU A 55 -3.66 -5.51 5.52
C LEU A 55 -2.78 -6.72 5.87
N VAL A 56 -1.59 -6.76 5.30
CA VAL A 56 -0.54 -7.74 5.60
C VAL A 56 0.41 -7.16 6.65
N ARG A 57 0.87 -5.92 6.46
CA ARG A 57 1.68 -5.15 7.42
C ARG A 57 1.69 -3.67 7.07
N SER A 58 1.99 -2.83 8.05
CA SER A 58 2.31 -1.42 7.83
C SER A 58 3.47 -0.97 8.70
N GLU A 59 4.16 0.09 8.28
CA GLU A 59 5.15 0.76 9.10
C GLU A 59 5.35 2.23 8.70
N PRO A 60 5.79 3.10 9.64
CA PRO A 60 6.17 4.46 9.33
C PRO A 60 7.24 4.53 8.24
N MET A 61 7.10 5.49 7.33
CA MET A 61 8.05 5.73 6.26
C MET A 61 8.62 7.14 6.38
N ALA A 62 9.95 7.25 6.50
CA ALA A 62 10.62 8.54 6.47
C ALA A 62 10.66 9.08 5.04
N LEU A 63 10.22 10.33 4.86
CA LEU A 63 10.35 11.05 3.59
C LEU A 63 11.53 12.02 3.71
N ASN A 64 12.65 11.69 3.07
CA ASN A 64 13.87 12.50 3.05
C ASN A 64 13.85 13.51 1.90
N VAL A 65 12.66 13.92 1.47
CA VAL A 65 12.45 14.74 0.28
C VAL A 65 12.25 16.19 0.67
N THR A 66 13.07 17.07 0.11
CA THR A 66 12.84 18.52 0.11
C THR A 66 12.41 18.94 -1.28
N VAL A 67 11.26 19.61 -1.39
CA VAL A 67 10.75 20.06 -2.69
C VAL A 67 11.34 21.44 -3.03
N PRO A 68 11.98 21.64 -4.20
CA PRO A 68 12.53 22.94 -4.59
C PRO A 68 11.45 24.03 -4.63
N ASN A 69 11.77 25.22 -4.11
CA ASN A 69 10.86 26.37 -3.94
C ASN A 69 9.74 26.16 -2.90
N PHE A 70 9.88 25.19 -2.00
CA PHE A 70 8.98 25.01 -0.87
C PHE A 70 9.78 25.04 0.43
N ASP A 71 9.41 25.94 1.34
CA ASP A 71 10.08 26.11 2.62
C ASP A 71 9.53 25.11 3.66
N GLY A 72 10.43 24.34 4.26
CA GLY A 72 10.15 23.49 5.42
C GLY A 72 10.17 21.99 5.15
N PRO A 73 10.11 21.17 6.22
CA PRO A 73 10.07 19.72 6.12
C PRO A 73 8.77 19.26 5.46
N TRP A 74 8.76 17.99 5.03
CA TRP A 74 7.56 17.33 4.51
C TRP A 74 6.36 17.50 5.47
N GLN A 75 5.24 18.02 4.97
CA GLN A 75 4.08 18.44 5.77
C GLN A 75 3.09 17.30 6.07
N GLY A 76 3.59 16.09 6.26
CA GLY A 76 2.76 14.92 6.54
C GLY A 76 3.50 13.77 7.19
N ARG A 77 2.76 12.89 7.87
CA ARG A 77 3.29 11.61 8.34
C ARG A 77 3.02 10.56 7.28
N ALA A 78 4.06 9.90 6.78
CA ALA A 78 3.91 8.85 5.80
C ALA A 78 3.98 7.47 6.45
N GLU A 79 3.12 6.58 5.97
CA GLU A 79 3.12 5.17 6.29
C GLU A 79 3.15 4.40 4.97
N ARG A 80 3.92 3.32 4.91
CA ARG A 80 3.82 2.32 3.84
C ARG A 80 3.10 1.10 4.36
N PHE A 81 2.28 0.50 3.51
CA PHE A 81 1.50 -0.67 3.87
C PHE A 81 1.54 -1.70 2.74
N MET A 82 1.47 -2.97 3.12
CA MET A 82 1.32 -4.10 2.22
C MET A 82 -0.07 -4.70 2.44
N TYR A 83 -0.78 -4.99 1.36
CA TYR A 83 -2.13 -5.53 1.43
C TYR A 83 -2.37 -6.55 0.32
N THR A 84 -3.36 -7.41 0.54
CA THR A 84 -3.81 -8.37 -0.47
C THR A 84 -4.61 -7.66 -1.57
N SER A 85 -4.29 -7.94 -2.82
CA SER A 85 -5.05 -7.52 -4.00
C SER A 85 -5.26 -8.70 -4.97
N SER A 86 -5.89 -8.44 -6.11
CA SER A 86 -5.99 -9.36 -7.24
C SER A 86 -5.23 -8.80 -8.43
N ASN A 87 -4.41 -9.62 -9.10
CA ASN A 87 -3.78 -9.23 -10.36
C ASN A 87 -4.76 -9.39 -11.55
N SER A 88 -4.30 -9.09 -12.76
CA SER A 88 -5.09 -9.20 -14.00
C SER A 88 -5.51 -10.63 -14.35
N ASN A 89 -4.84 -11.64 -13.79
CA ASN A 89 -5.17 -13.05 -13.99
C ASN A 89 -6.17 -13.57 -12.93
N GLY A 90 -6.59 -12.72 -11.98
CA GLY A 90 -7.46 -13.11 -10.87
C GLY A 90 -6.73 -13.76 -9.69
N GLU A 91 -5.40 -13.76 -9.69
CA GLU A 91 -4.59 -14.37 -8.64
C GLU A 91 -4.46 -13.42 -7.45
N THR A 92 -4.50 -13.98 -6.24
CA THR A 92 -4.28 -13.24 -5.00
C THR A 92 -2.81 -12.87 -4.86
N VAL A 93 -2.52 -11.57 -4.75
CA VAL A 93 -1.15 -11.02 -4.70
C VAL A 93 -0.97 -10.06 -3.53
N ALA A 94 0.25 -9.95 -3.03
CA ALA A 94 0.63 -8.87 -2.14
C ALA A 94 1.06 -7.66 -2.96
N VAL A 95 0.52 -6.49 -2.66
CA VAL A 95 0.94 -5.22 -3.26
C VAL A 95 1.21 -4.20 -2.17
N THR A 96 1.95 -3.14 -2.50
CA THR A 96 2.24 -2.07 -1.53
C THR A 96 1.60 -0.77 -1.94
N GLY A 97 1.20 0.00 -0.93
CA GLY A 97 0.74 1.36 -1.05
C GLY A 97 1.41 2.23 0.01
N MET A 98 1.05 3.50 0.00
CA MET A 98 1.48 4.46 0.99
C MET A 98 0.35 5.41 1.30
N ASN A 99 0.25 5.79 2.56
CA ASN A 99 -0.66 6.81 3.06
C ASN A 99 0.15 7.99 3.57
N MET A 100 -0.42 9.17 3.47
CA MET A 100 0.15 10.36 4.08
C MET A 100 -0.93 11.12 4.83
N GLU A 101 -0.68 11.36 6.10
CA GLU A 101 -1.58 12.12 6.95
C GLU A 101 -1.06 13.57 7.07
N PRO A 102 -1.87 14.58 6.69
CA PRO A 102 -1.54 15.98 6.89
C PRO A 102 -1.27 16.28 8.36
N ILE A 103 -0.22 17.05 8.66
CA ILE A 103 0.00 17.59 10.02
C ILE A 103 -0.80 18.87 10.28
N ALA A 104 -1.26 19.55 9.22
CA ALA A 104 -2.16 20.69 9.33
C ALA A 104 -3.53 20.25 9.88
N GLU A 105 -4.25 21.15 10.55
CA GLU A 105 -5.64 20.90 10.95
C GLU A 105 -6.59 21.08 9.76
N TRP A 106 -7.64 20.28 9.67
CA TRP A 106 -8.67 20.42 8.64
C TRP A 106 -9.61 21.58 8.99
N THR A 107 -9.67 22.59 8.13
CA THR A 107 -10.50 23.78 8.33
C THR A 107 -11.75 23.82 7.43
N GLY A 108 -11.94 22.82 6.58
CA GLY A 108 -13.13 22.71 5.73
C GLY A 108 -14.37 22.24 6.49
N GLU A 109 -15.53 22.28 5.83
CA GLU A 109 -16.78 21.78 6.41
C GLU A 109 -16.76 20.24 6.48
N GLY A 110 -17.23 19.69 7.61
CA GLY A 110 -17.37 18.24 7.79
C GLY A 110 -16.05 17.47 8.01
N PRO A 111 -16.07 16.13 7.93
CA PRO A 111 -14.87 15.31 8.06
C PRO A 111 -13.84 15.58 6.96
N ARG A 112 -12.54 15.49 7.29
CA ARG A 112 -11.44 15.57 6.33
C ARG A 112 -11.63 14.54 5.20
N PRO A 113 -11.55 14.95 3.92
CA PRO A 113 -11.65 14.02 2.81
C PRO A 113 -10.42 13.11 2.73
N THR A 114 -10.62 11.88 2.24
CA THR A 114 -9.52 11.01 1.81
C THR A 114 -9.34 11.13 0.31
N VAL A 115 -8.13 11.49 -0.13
CA VAL A 115 -7.78 11.54 -1.55
C VAL A 115 -7.03 10.26 -1.93
N VAL A 116 -7.51 9.60 -2.99
CA VAL A 116 -6.83 8.44 -3.56
C VAL A 116 -6.18 8.87 -4.86
N ILE A 117 -4.84 8.83 -4.91
CA ILE A 117 -4.06 9.13 -6.10
C ILE A 117 -3.76 7.81 -6.81
N GLY A 118 -4.42 7.60 -7.95
CA GLY A 118 -4.08 6.51 -8.86
C GLY A 118 -2.85 6.90 -9.68
N SER A 119 -1.70 6.36 -9.30
CA SER A 119 -0.44 6.66 -9.99
C SER A 119 -0.55 6.35 -11.48
N GLY A 120 -0.04 7.25 -12.31
CA GLY A 120 0.27 6.94 -13.71
C GLY A 120 1.44 5.94 -13.83
N THR A 121 1.80 5.60 -15.06
CA THR A 121 2.93 4.70 -15.34
C THR A 121 4.26 5.35 -14.94
N ILE A 122 4.91 4.82 -13.91
CA ILE A 122 6.30 5.17 -13.55
C ILE A 122 7.29 4.21 -14.25
N GLY A 123 6.96 2.93 -14.28
CA GLY A 123 7.74 1.89 -14.93
C GLY A 123 7.10 0.51 -14.71
N GLN A 124 7.69 -0.53 -15.33
CA GLN A 124 7.12 -1.87 -15.35
C GLN A 124 7.58 -2.79 -14.22
N GLY A 125 8.70 -2.46 -13.55
CA GLY A 125 9.29 -3.30 -12.50
C GLY A 125 8.96 -2.81 -11.09
N ASP A 126 9.15 -3.68 -10.10
CA ASP A 126 8.85 -3.40 -8.70
C ASP A 126 9.66 -2.21 -8.16
N GLN A 127 10.87 -1.95 -8.66
CA GLN A 127 11.71 -0.82 -8.26
C GLN A 127 11.11 0.54 -8.65
N CYS A 128 10.15 0.55 -9.59
CA CYS A 128 9.42 1.75 -10.00
C CYS A 128 8.19 2.02 -9.11
N ALA A 129 7.89 1.18 -8.13
CA ALA A 129 6.74 1.35 -7.25
C ALA A 129 6.79 2.72 -6.53
N PRO A 130 5.70 3.51 -6.55
CA PRO A 130 5.67 4.81 -5.87
C PRO A 130 6.05 4.71 -4.39
N SER A 131 5.55 3.69 -3.69
CA SER A 131 5.86 3.40 -2.29
C SER A 131 7.35 3.16 -2.04
N ARG A 132 8.12 2.64 -3.01
CA ARG A 132 9.57 2.42 -2.91
C ARG A 132 10.39 3.67 -3.23
N LEU A 133 9.92 4.47 -4.19
CA LEU A 133 10.56 5.72 -4.58
C LEU A 133 10.31 6.85 -3.57
N ALA A 134 9.23 6.76 -2.79
CA ALA A 134 8.76 7.84 -1.93
C ALA A 134 9.81 8.41 -0.95
N PRO A 135 10.63 7.60 -0.26
CA PRO A 135 11.62 8.14 0.67
C PRO A 135 12.60 9.15 0.06
N ASN A 136 12.94 9.01 -1.23
CA ASN A 136 13.98 9.80 -1.89
C ASN A 136 13.52 10.53 -3.15
N MET A 137 12.24 10.42 -3.55
CA MET A 137 11.65 10.95 -4.81
C MET A 137 12.20 10.30 -6.09
N LEU A 138 13.51 10.10 -6.17
CA LEU A 138 14.25 9.56 -7.31
C LEU A 138 14.98 8.28 -6.90
N ALA A 139 14.99 7.29 -7.77
CA ALA A 139 15.89 6.14 -7.68
C ALA A 139 16.57 5.85 -9.01
N ILE A 140 17.85 5.48 -8.92
CA ILE A 140 18.65 4.96 -10.03
C ILE A 140 19.09 3.57 -9.62
N ASP A 141 18.71 2.56 -10.38
CA ASP A 141 19.22 1.20 -10.22
C ASP A 141 20.14 0.90 -11.41
N LEU A 142 21.41 0.58 -11.11
CA LEU A 142 22.40 0.23 -12.11
C LEU A 142 22.52 -1.27 -12.33
N ALA A 143 22.08 -2.09 -11.36
CA ALA A 143 22.03 -3.54 -11.49
C ALA A 143 20.84 -3.95 -12.39
N GLN A 144 19.72 -3.26 -12.22
CA GLN A 144 18.61 -3.26 -13.17
C GLN A 144 18.47 -1.86 -13.79
N PRO A 145 19.12 -1.59 -14.96
CA PRO A 145 19.33 -0.25 -15.50
C PRO A 145 18.01 0.51 -15.65
N SER A 146 17.63 1.28 -14.62
CA SER A 146 16.34 1.93 -14.51
C SER A 146 16.45 3.24 -13.75
N LEU A 147 15.53 4.15 -14.09
CA LEU A 147 15.40 5.48 -13.51
C LEU A 147 13.92 5.65 -13.14
N GLY A 148 13.63 5.82 -11.85
CA GLY A 148 12.28 6.04 -11.34
C GLY A 148 12.16 7.41 -10.69
N ILE A 149 11.11 8.15 -11.03
CA ILE A 149 10.76 9.43 -10.40
C ILE A 149 9.33 9.33 -9.88
N ASN A 150 9.13 9.56 -8.59
CA ASN A 150 7.80 9.60 -7.97
C ASN A 150 7.19 11.00 -8.05
N TYR A 151 6.74 11.38 -9.24
CA TYR A 151 6.13 12.70 -9.47
C TYR A 151 4.81 12.90 -8.70
N GLU A 152 4.18 11.83 -8.19
CA GLU A 152 2.93 11.90 -7.41
C GLU A 152 3.12 12.58 -6.04
N LEU A 153 4.34 12.54 -5.49
CA LEU A 153 4.69 13.24 -4.26
C LEU A 153 4.48 14.76 -4.37
N LEU A 154 4.67 15.34 -5.55
CA LEU A 154 4.44 16.78 -5.75
C LEU A 154 2.96 17.13 -5.59
N PHE A 155 2.07 16.31 -6.14
CA PHE A 155 0.63 16.49 -5.99
C PHE A 155 0.19 16.24 -4.55
N ALA A 156 0.71 15.19 -3.92
CA ALA A 156 0.41 14.89 -2.52
C ALA A 156 0.81 16.05 -1.59
N ASN A 157 1.98 16.66 -1.79
CA ASN A 157 2.46 17.76 -0.95
C ASN A 157 1.51 18.99 -0.99
N ILE A 158 0.92 19.30 -2.15
CA ILE A 158 -0.06 20.39 -2.27
C ILE A 158 -1.27 20.10 -1.38
N MET A 159 -1.78 18.87 -1.39
CA MET A 159 -2.94 18.46 -0.58
C MET A 159 -2.64 18.44 0.91
N LEU A 160 -1.45 17.97 1.30
CA LEU A 160 -1.04 17.88 2.70
C LEU A 160 -0.96 19.24 3.39
N ARG A 161 -0.67 20.30 2.64
CA ARG A 161 -0.59 21.66 3.19
C ARG A 161 -1.97 22.26 3.49
N ASP A 162 -2.93 22.00 2.60
CA ASP A 162 -4.24 22.63 2.66
C ASP A 162 -5.19 21.92 3.65
N GLY A 163 -4.74 20.80 4.22
CA GLY A 163 -5.42 20.06 5.28
C GLY A 163 -6.38 19.02 4.75
#